data_AF-A0A2D1U9T9-F1
#
_entry.id   AF-A0A2D1U9T9-F1
#
_cell.length_a   1.000
_cell.length_b   1.000
_cell.length_c   1.000
_cell.angle_alpha   90.00
_cell.angle_beta   90.00
_cell.angle_gamma   90.00
#
_symmetry.space_group_name_H-M   'P 1'
#
loop_
_entity.id
_entity.type
_entity.pdbx_description
1 polymer ?
#
loop_
_entity_poly.entity_id
_entity_poly.type
_entity_poly.pdbx_seq_one_letter_code
_entity_poly.pdbx_strand_id
1 'polypeptide(L)'
;MYYWYNGSKIPLVIDSTIGIVLTEDYENVRSSLKSVSQSTKLRSDYYLFESKARLDLSKVIGKVKNLQYGYKTLSNQQLTPTGEIVVQPKQGVEFGAILAKSNAKLSIKNRNKYGTYVLKVESNASILDVANEIYKSGLVESSHPNFIARIVKFSNDPLFSS
;
A
#
# COMPACT_ATOMS: atom_id res chain seq x y z
N MET A 1 8.33 -1.57 11.59
CA MET A 1 8.48 -1.36 10.13
C MET A 1 8.42 0.13 9.86
N TYR A 2 8.86 0.62 8.70
CA TYR A 2 8.78 2.06 8.38
C TYR A 2 8.76 2.32 6.87
N TYR A 3 8.38 3.53 6.48
CA TYR A 3 8.65 4.08 5.16
C TYR A 3 9.30 5.46 5.28
N TRP A 4 9.99 5.91 4.23
CA TRP A 4 10.53 7.27 4.16
C TRP A 4 9.48 8.24 3.64
N TYR A 5 9.38 9.41 4.28
CA TYR A 5 8.57 10.52 3.79
C TYR A 5 9.24 11.83 4.20
N ASN A 6 9.45 12.75 3.26
CA ASN A 6 10.10 14.05 3.49
C ASN A 6 11.40 13.94 4.31
N GLY A 7 12.28 13.00 3.95
CA GLY A 7 13.58 12.82 4.62
C GLY A 7 13.51 12.19 6.02
N SER A 8 12.33 11.77 6.48
CA SER A 8 12.12 11.16 7.80
C SER A 8 11.59 9.74 7.70
N LYS A 9 11.96 8.88 8.66
CA LYS A 9 11.37 7.55 8.79
C LYS A 9 10.05 7.64 9.54
N ILE A 10 8.98 7.19 8.91
CA ILE A 10 7.65 7.11 9.51
C ILE A 10 7.41 5.68 9.98
N PRO A 11 7.33 5.43 11.30
CA PRO A 11 7.11 4.09 11.84
C PRO A 11 5.69 3.59 11.57
N LEU A 12 5.60 2.31 11.23
CA LEU A 12 4.36 1.58 10.98
C LEU A 12 4.34 0.26 11.76
N VAL A 13 3.13 -0.14 12.14
CA VAL A 13 2.79 -1.46 12.67
C VAL A 13 1.84 -2.18 11.71
N ILE A 14 1.92 -3.51 11.64
CA ILE A 14 1.01 -4.31 10.81
C ILE A 14 -0.40 -4.23 11.41
N ASP A 15 -1.38 -3.92 10.57
CA ASP A 15 -2.79 -4.03 10.90
C ASP A 15 -3.33 -5.39 10.46
N SER A 16 -3.30 -6.36 11.36
CA SER A 16 -3.75 -7.72 11.06
C SER A 16 -5.27 -7.85 10.91
N THR A 17 -6.04 -6.78 11.14
CA THR A 17 -7.50 -6.75 10.93
C THR A 17 -7.88 -6.30 9.52
N ILE A 18 -6.90 -5.89 8.71
CA ILE A 18 -7.08 -5.50 7.31
C ILE A 18 -6.23 -6.41 6.42
N GLY A 19 -6.85 -7.05 5.44
CA GLY A 19 -6.20 -7.84 4.41
C GLY A 19 -6.47 -7.25 3.04
N ILE A 20 -5.43 -7.11 2.21
CA ILE A 20 -5.54 -6.68 0.82
C ILE A 20 -5.12 -7.85 -0.04
N VAL A 21 -5.98 -8.25 -0.97
CA VAL A 21 -5.79 -9.43 -1.80
C VAL A 21 -6.07 -9.09 -3.26
N LEU A 22 -5.18 -9.52 -4.16
CA LEU A 22 -5.39 -9.51 -5.59
C LEU A 22 -5.89 -10.91 -6.04
N THR A 23 -7.16 -11.01 -6.40
CA THR A 23 -7.81 -12.28 -6.77
C THR A 23 -8.91 -12.08 -7.80
N GLU A 24 -8.96 -12.94 -8.80
CA GLU A 24 -10.10 -13.04 -9.72
C GLU A 24 -11.25 -13.85 -9.11
N ASP A 25 -10.96 -14.69 -8.11
CA ASP A 25 -11.93 -15.52 -7.39
C ASP A 25 -12.21 -14.92 -6.01
N TYR A 26 -13.05 -13.88 -6.01
CA TYR A 26 -13.42 -13.15 -4.79
C TYR A 26 -14.17 -14.05 -3.78
N GLU A 27 -15.10 -14.88 -4.25
CA GLU A 27 -15.97 -15.69 -3.37
C GLU A 27 -15.18 -16.79 -2.63
N ASN A 28 -14.22 -17.44 -3.29
CA ASN A 28 -13.34 -18.42 -2.65
C ASN A 28 -12.45 -17.79 -1.57
N VAL A 29 -11.92 -16.60 -1.84
CA VAL A 29 -11.14 -15.84 -0.84
C VAL A 29 -12.03 -15.42 0.32
N ARG A 30 -13.22 -14.86 0.04
CA ARG A 30 -14.15 -14.39 1.06
C ARG A 30 -14.63 -15.50 1.99
N SER A 31 -14.90 -16.70 1.45
CA SER A 31 -15.30 -17.88 2.21
C SER A 31 -14.15 -18.49 3.02
N SER A 32 -12.90 -18.39 2.52
CA SER A 32 -11.70 -18.81 3.25
C SER A 32 -11.39 -17.90 4.46
N LEU A 33 -11.75 -16.62 4.38
CA LEU A 33 -11.53 -15.62 5.43
C LEU A 33 -12.78 -15.45 6.32
N LYS A 34 -13.05 -16.45 7.18
CA LYS A 34 -14.27 -16.54 7.99
C LYS A 34 -14.55 -15.35 8.92
N SER A 35 -13.51 -14.63 9.38
CA SER A 35 -13.65 -13.51 10.32
C SER A 35 -13.96 -12.17 9.64
N VAL A 36 -14.02 -12.11 8.31
CA VAL A 36 -14.29 -10.86 7.58
C VAL A 36 -15.68 -10.34 7.91
N SER A 37 -15.74 -9.08 8.36
CA SER A 37 -16.97 -8.33 8.58
C SER A 37 -17.38 -7.51 7.37
N GLN A 38 -16.42 -6.98 6.61
CA GLN A 38 -16.67 -6.14 5.44
C GLN A 38 -15.61 -6.40 4.37
N SER A 39 -16.00 -6.26 3.11
CA SER A 39 -15.07 -6.26 1.98
C SER A 39 -15.39 -5.11 1.04
N THR A 40 -14.36 -4.53 0.44
CA THR A 40 -14.46 -3.43 -0.52
C THR A 40 -13.57 -3.73 -1.72
N LYS A 41 -14.11 -3.61 -2.94
CA LYS A 41 -13.32 -3.67 -4.17
C LYS A 41 -12.61 -2.33 -4.35
N LEU A 42 -11.28 -2.30 -4.25
CA LEU A 42 -10.50 -1.07 -4.36
C LEU A 42 -10.34 -0.63 -5.82
N ARG A 43 -9.96 -1.58 -6.69
CA ARG A 43 -9.75 -1.38 -8.14
C ARG A 43 -9.41 -2.70 -8.82
N SER A 44 -9.87 -2.91 -10.06
CA SER A 44 -9.63 -4.18 -10.79
C SER A 44 -9.86 -5.35 -9.83
N ASP A 45 -8.95 -6.31 -9.69
CA ASP A 45 -9.13 -7.49 -8.84
C ASP A 45 -8.54 -7.34 -7.43
N TYR A 46 -8.26 -6.10 -7.00
CA TYR A 46 -7.85 -5.80 -5.63
C TYR A 46 -9.05 -5.64 -4.71
N TYR A 47 -9.09 -6.47 -3.68
CA TYR A 47 -10.10 -6.47 -2.64
C TYR A 47 -9.45 -6.18 -1.29
N LEU A 48 -10.08 -5.28 -0.54
CA LEU A 48 -9.80 -5.03 0.86
C LEU A 48 -10.81 -5.82 1.70
N PHE A 49 -10.32 -6.52 2.69
CA PHE A 49 -11.06 -7.32 3.65
C PHE A 49 -10.82 -6.75 5.05
N GLU A 50 -11.89 -6.40 5.75
CA GLU A 50 -11.87 -5.87 7.11
C GLU A 50 -12.50 -6.87 8.07
N SER A 51 -11.94 -6.97 9.27
CA SER A 51 -12.45 -7.76 10.37
C SER A 51 -12.36 -6.99 11.68
N LYS A 52 -13.17 -7.39 12.67
CA LYS A 52 -12.98 -6.97 14.08
C LYS A 52 -11.90 -7.79 14.80
N ALA A 53 -11.52 -8.94 14.23
CA ALA A 53 -10.51 -9.84 14.75
C ALA A 53 -9.33 -9.95 13.76
N ARG A 54 -8.25 -10.60 14.20
CA ARG A 54 -7.11 -10.89 13.32
C ARG A 54 -7.55 -11.74 12.13
N LEU A 55 -7.18 -11.32 10.92
CA LEU A 55 -7.30 -12.09 9.70
C LEU A 55 -6.13 -13.07 9.58
N ASP A 56 -6.42 -14.31 9.25
CA ASP A 56 -5.43 -15.32 8.89
C ASP A 56 -5.30 -15.39 7.36
N LEU A 57 -4.41 -14.56 6.79
CA LEU A 57 -4.18 -14.56 5.35
C LEU A 57 -3.46 -15.82 4.86
N SER A 58 -2.95 -16.67 5.76
CA SER A 58 -2.33 -17.94 5.35
C SER A 58 -3.33 -18.87 4.66
N LYS A 59 -4.63 -18.73 4.97
CA LYS A 59 -5.72 -19.51 4.37
C LYS A 59 -5.94 -19.27 2.88
N VAL A 60 -5.35 -18.19 2.34
CA VAL A 60 -5.50 -17.80 0.94
C VAL A 60 -4.17 -17.78 0.20
N ILE A 61 -3.05 -18.15 0.86
CA ILE A 61 -1.76 -18.34 0.19
C ILE A 61 -1.91 -19.39 -0.92
N GLY A 62 -1.35 -19.10 -2.09
CA GLY A 62 -1.41 -19.98 -3.27
C GLY A 62 -2.72 -19.92 -4.05
N LYS A 63 -3.76 -19.27 -3.51
CA LYS A 63 -5.05 -19.04 -4.22
C LYS A 63 -5.15 -17.67 -4.89
N VAL A 64 -4.22 -16.78 -4.55
CA VAL A 64 -4.30 -15.35 -4.88
C VAL A 64 -3.00 -14.90 -5.52
N LYS A 65 -3.07 -13.92 -6.42
CA LYS A 65 -1.89 -13.40 -7.11
C LYS A 65 -1.00 -12.61 -6.15
N ASN A 66 -1.62 -11.86 -5.24
CA ASN A 66 -0.95 -11.06 -4.22
C ASN A 66 -1.78 -10.98 -2.94
N LEU A 67 -1.11 -10.90 -1.79
CA LEU A 67 -1.72 -10.69 -0.48
C LEU A 67 -0.80 -9.86 0.41
N GLN A 68 -1.38 -8.95 1.18
CA GLN A 68 -0.67 -8.17 2.18
C GLN A 68 -1.63 -7.73 3.29
N TYR A 69 -1.09 -7.51 4.49
CA TYR A 69 -1.84 -6.84 5.55
C TYR A 69 -1.87 -5.32 5.33
N GLY A 70 -2.83 -4.65 5.96
CA GLY A 70 -2.80 -3.20 6.13
C GLY A 70 -1.75 -2.76 7.15
N TYR A 71 -1.64 -1.45 7.35
CA TYR A 71 -0.74 -0.84 8.32
C TYR A 71 -1.47 0.15 9.22
N LYS A 72 -0.89 0.43 10.39
CA LYS A 72 -1.24 1.57 11.24
C LYS A 72 -0.02 2.42 11.53
N THR A 73 -0.23 3.72 11.65
CA THR A 73 0.74 4.63 12.27
C THR A 73 0.77 4.43 13.79
N LEU A 74 1.77 5.01 14.47
CA LEU A 74 1.78 5.05 15.93
C LEU A 74 0.61 5.86 16.53
N SER A 75 0.02 6.78 15.76
CA SER A 75 -1.22 7.50 16.10
C SER A 75 -2.48 6.70 15.79
N ASN A 76 -2.37 5.40 15.50
CA ASN A 76 -3.47 4.48 15.19
C ASN A 76 -4.27 4.84 13.92
N GLN A 77 -3.68 5.62 13.00
CA GLN A 77 -4.28 5.87 11.69
C GLN A 77 -4.09 4.65 10.80
N GLN A 78 -5.19 4.14 10.24
CA GLN A 78 -5.16 3.00 9.32
C GLN A 78 -4.74 3.42 7.91
N LEU A 79 -3.83 2.65 7.33
CA LEU A 79 -3.25 2.84 6.02
C LEU A 79 -3.37 1.55 5.21
N THR A 80 -4.05 1.64 4.07
CA THR A 80 -4.20 0.53 3.13
C THR A 80 -3.17 0.67 2.01
N PRO A 81 -2.18 -0.22 1.88
CA PRO A 81 -1.23 -0.20 0.77
C PRO A 81 -1.94 -0.47 -0.57
N THR A 82 -1.67 0.36 -1.57
CA THR A 82 -2.30 0.21 -2.89
C THR A 82 -1.56 -0.76 -3.81
N GLY A 83 -0.32 -1.14 -3.46
CA GLY A 83 0.60 -1.81 -4.39
C GLY A 83 1.35 -0.84 -5.31
N GLU A 84 1.24 0.47 -5.08
CA GLU A 84 1.99 1.49 -5.82
C GLU A 84 3.00 2.25 -4.96
N ILE A 85 4.08 2.68 -5.60
CA ILE A 85 5.12 3.51 -5.00
C ILE A 85 5.19 4.81 -5.79
N VAL A 86 5.23 5.92 -5.07
CA VAL A 86 5.47 7.24 -5.65
C VAL A 86 6.96 7.53 -5.54
N VAL A 87 7.59 7.90 -6.67
CA VAL A 87 9.04 8.13 -6.75
C VAL A 87 9.31 9.44 -7.48
N GLN A 88 10.21 10.24 -6.92
CA GLN A 88 10.75 11.43 -7.58
C GLN A 88 12.26 11.25 -7.80
N PRO A 89 12.70 11.02 -9.06
CA PRO A 89 14.12 10.97 -9.39
C PRO A 89 14.84 12.27 -9.04
N LYS A 90 16.14 12.19 -8.73
CA LYS A 90 17.00 13.37 -8.74
C LYS A 90 17.18 13.90 -10.15
N GLN A 91 17.54 15.17 -10.27
CA GLN A 91 17.82 15.78 -11.58
C GLN A 91 18.92 15.00 -12.32
N GLY A 92 18.67 14.68 -13.59
CA GLY A 92 19.62 13.93 -14.44
C GLY A 92 19.69 12.42 -14.17
N VAL A 93 18.92 11.89 -13.21
CA VAL A 93 18.84 10.44 -13.00
C VAL A 93 17.84 9.82 -13.95
N GLU A 94 18.33 8.90 -14.79
CA GLU A 94 17.50 8.10 -15.67
C GLU A 94 16.63 7.10 -14.90
N PHE A 95 15.38 6.99 -15.32
CA PHE A 95 14.41 6.16 -14.62
C PHE A 95 14.77 4.66 -14.64
N GLY A 96 15.40 4.18 -15.72
CA GLY A 96 15.88 2.80 -15.79
C GLY A 96 16.91 2.45 -14.70
N ALA A 97 17.72 3.42 -14.27
CA ALA A 97 18.67 3.22 -13.18
C ALA A 97 17.98 3.01 -11.83
N ILE A 98 16.81 3.62 -11.63
CA ILE A 98 15.98 3.44 -10.42
C ILE A 98 15.35 2.05 -10.41
N LEU A 99 14.78 1.62 -11.53
CA LEU A 99 14.18 0.28 -11.67
C LEU A 99 15.18 -0.83 -11.33
N ALA A 100 16.43 -0.67 -11.76
CA ALA A 100 17.50 -1.64 -11.51
C ALA A 100 17.93 -1.76 -10.04
N LYS A 101 17.45 -0.90 -9.13
CA LYS A 101 17.78 -0.96 -7.70
C LYS A 101 16.84 -1.81 -6.87
N SER A 102 15.71 -2.20 -7.43
CA SER A 102 14.72 -3.03 -6.76
C SER A 102 14.80 -4.46 -7.29
N ASN A 103 14.80 -5.45 -6.39
CA ASN A 103 14.67 -6.86 -6.77
C ASN A 103 13.22 -7.24 -7.16
N ALA A 104 12.25 -6.36 -6.89
CA ALA A 104 10.87 -6.54 -7.30
C ALA A 104 10.67 -6.13 -8.76
N LYS A 105 9.74 -6.84 -9.44
CA LYS A 105 9.28 -6.46 -10.77
C LYS A 105 8.38 -5.23 -10.67
N LEU A 106 8.78 -4.14 -11.33
CA LEU A 106 8.07 -2.87 -11.32
C LEU A 106 7.60 -2.48 -12.72
N SER A 107 6.44 -1.85 -12.81
CA SER A 107 5.92 -1.24 -14.03
C SER A 107 5.60 0.25 -13.79
N ILE A 108 5.77 1.08 -14.81
CA ILE A 108 5.35 2.49 -14.73
C ILE A 108 3.86 2.55 -14.98
N LYS A 109 3.10 3.08 -14.01
CA LYS A 109 1.68 3.32 -14.17
C LYS A 109 1.40 4.72 -14.71
N ASN A 110 2.11 5.72 -14.17
CA ASN A 110 1.91 7.11 -14.56
C ASN A 110 3.18 7.93 -14.31
N ARG A 111 3.31 9.04 -15.03
CA ARG A 111 4.28 10.11 -14.79
C ARG A 111 3.53 11.44 -14.76
N ASN A 112 3.69 12.20 -13.68
CA ASN A 112 3.12 13.55 -13.63
C ASN A 112 4.06 14.57 -14.31
N LYS A 113 3.52 15.77 -14.59
CA LYS A 113 4.27 16.89 -15.19
C LYS A 113 5.44 17.40 -14.34
N TYR A 114 5.50 17.04 -13.07
CA TYR A 114 6.54 17.44 -12.13
C TYR A 114 7.68 16.41 -12.03
N GLY A 115 7.69 15.40 -12.91
CA GLY A 115 8.74 14.38 -12.93
C GLY A 115 8.59 13.31 -11.85
N THR A 116 7.46 13.26 -11.14
CA THR A 116 7.13 12.16 -10.22
C THR A 116 6.52 10.99 -10.99
N TYR A 117 6.94 9.79 -10.64
CA TYR A 117 6.46 8.54 -11.21
C TYR A 117 5.61 7.78 -10.19
N VAL A 118 4.57 7.11 -10.69
CA VAL A 118 3.80 6.12 -9.94
C VAL A 118 4.16 4.75 -10.48
N LEU A 119 4.79 3.93 -9.65
CA LEU A 119 5.25 2.59 -9.99
C LEU A 119 4.31 1.57 -9.39
N LYS A 120 3.99 0.52 -10.13
CA LYS A 120 3.21 -0.61 -9.63
C LYS A 120 4.16 -1.77 -9.32
N VAL A 121 4.00 -2.34 -8.14
CA VAL A 121 4.74 -3.54 -7.71
C VAL A 121 3.98 -4.77 -8.21
N GLU A 122 4.58 -5.51 -9.15
CA GLU A 122 3.94 -6.65 -9.81
C GLU A 122 4.20 -7.99 -9.08
N SER A 123 5.12 -8.02 -8.12
CA SER A 123 5.46 -9.19 -7.30
C SER A 123 4.83 -9.12 -5.90
N ASN A 124 4.83 -10.24 -5.19
CA ASN A 124 4.46 -10.32 -3.76
C ASN A 124 5.51 -9.71 -2.82
N ALA A 125 6.34 -8.81 -3.35
CA ALA A 125 7.33 -8.10 -2.58
C ALA A 125 6.64 -7.08 -1.67
N SER A 126 7.15 -6.95 -0.46
CA SER A 126 6.73 -5.92 0.49
C SER A 126 6.93 -4.54 -0.13
N ILE A 127 5.83 -3.80 -0.30
CA ILE A 127 5.86 -2.45 -0.87
C ILE A 127 6.73 -1.48 -0.06
N LEU A 128 6.81 -1.70 1.26
CA LEU A 128 7.67 -0.90 2.13
C LEU A 128 9.14 -1.14 1.81
N ASP A 129 9.51 -2.40 1.63
CA ASP A 129 10.90 -2.77 1.39
C ASP A 129 11.37 -2.25 0.03
N VAL A 130 10.54 -2.43 -1.00
CA VAL A 130 10.80 -1.89 -2.34
C VAL A 130 10.96 -0.36 -2.31
N ALA A 131 10.04 0.37 -1.66
CA ALA A 131 10.15 1.83 -1.56
C ALA A 131 11.39 2.26 -0.79
N ASN A 132 11.73 1.55 0.29
CA ASN A 132 12.91 1.83 1.09
C ASN A 132 14.22 1.52 0.35
N GLU A 133 14.29 0.44 -0.44
CA GLU A 133 15.43 0.12 -1.30
C GLU A 133 15.68 1.22 -2.32
N ILE A 134 14.61 1.65 -3.02
CA ILE A 134 14.68 2.76 -3.98
C ILE A 134 15.16 4.03 -3.30
N TYR A 135 14.61 4.40 -2.14
CA TYR A 135 15.04 5.60 -1.42
C TYR A 135 16.51 5.53 -1.01
N LYS A 136 16.94 4.42 -0.41
CA LYS A 136 18.31 4.21 0.09
C LYS A 136 19.34 4.13 -1.03
N SER A 137 18.93 3.92 -2.28
CA SER A 137 19.85 3.96 -3.42
C SER A 137 20.48 5.34 -3.66
N GLY A 138 19.89 6.40 -3.11
CA GLY A 138 20.37 7.78 -3.28
C GLY A 138 20.08 8.40 -4.64
N LEU A 139 19.37 7.69 -5.52
CA LEU A 139 19.01 8.13 -6.89
C LEU A 139 17.74 8.99 -6.96
N VAL A 140 17.02 9.11 -5.85
CA VAL A 140 15.71 9.76 -5.77
C VAL A 140 15.73 10.85 -4.71
N GLU A 141 14.94 11.90 -4.91
CA GLU A 141 14.64 12.90 -3.88
C GLU A 141 13.63 12.33 -2.87
N SER A 142 12.67 11.54 -3.36
CA SER A 142 11.67 10.87 -2.54
C SER A 142 11.26 9.52 -3.13
N SER A 143 10.95 8.58 -2.24
CA SER A 143 10.30 7.33 -2.60
C SER A 143 9.48 6.84 -1.42
N HIS A 144 8.18 6.68 -1.62
CA HIS A 144 7.28 6.23 -0.58
C HIS A 144 6.14 5.38 -1.14
N PRO A 145 5.62 4.42 -0.36
CA PRO A 145 4.40 3.71 -0.73
C PRO A 145 3.24 4.70 -0.89
N ASN A 146 2.33 4.36 -1.77
CA ASN A 146 1.03 5.00 -1.89
C ASN A 146 0.03 4.26 -0.99
N PHE A 147 -0.67 5.01 -0.14
CA PHE A 147 -1.65 4.47 0.80
C PHE A 147 -3.01 5.11 0.58
N ILE A 148 -4.06 4.32 0.78
CA ILE A 148 -5.41 4.84 1.03
C ILE A 148 -5.54 4.99 2.55
N ALA A 149 -5.68 6.23 3.02
CA ALA A 149 -5.93 6.53 4.42
C ALA A 149 -7.43 6.73 4.65
N ARG A 150 -7.96 6.18 5.75
CA ARG A 150 -9.34 6.47 6.17
C ARG A 150 -9.38 7.86 6.76
N ILE A 151 -10.06 8.80 6.11
CA ILE A 151 -10.34 10.10 6.70
C ILE A 151 -11.54 9.91 7.64
N VAL A 152 -11.29 9.91 8.95
CA VAL A 152 -12.36 10.01 9.94
C VAL A 152 -12.79 11.47 9.95
N LYS A 153 -13.94 11.78 9.35
CA LYS A 153 -14.58 13.09 9.56
C LYS A 153 -15.06 13.14 11.00
N PHE A 154 -14.40 13.93 11.85
CA PHE A 154 -15.00 14.34 13.11
C PHE A 154 -16.11 15.35 12.77
N SER A 155 -17.35 14.88 12.70
CA SER A 155 -18.53 15.74 12.58
C SER A 155 -18.85 16.32 13.96
N ASN A 156 -18.01 17.25 14.42
CA ASN A 156 -18.38 18.17 15.49
C ASN A 156 -18.23 19.59 14.94
N ASP A 157 -19.04 19.93 13.94
CA ASP A 157 -19.31 21.33 13.61
C ASP A 157 -20.57 21.74 14.40
N PRO A 158 -20.47 22.56 15.46
CA PRO A 158 -21.62 22.93 16.28
C PRO A 158 -22.52 23.99 15.63
N LEU A 159 -22.25 24.45 14.40
CA LEU A 159 -22.88 25.65 13.84
C LEU A 159 -24.04 25.43 12.87
N PHE A 160 -24.61 24.22 12.83
CA PHE A 160 -25.92 24.00 12.19
C PHE A 160 -26.95 23.51 13.21
N SER A 161 -27.44 24.44 14.03
CA SER A 161 -28.79 24.35 14.57
C SER A 161 -29.72 25.24 13.74
N SER A 162 -30.88 24.67 13.43
CA SER A 162 -31.99 25.14 12.60
C SER A 162 -32.48 26.55 12.88
#